data_AF-A0A934WWW1-F1
#
_entry.id   AF-A0A934WWW1-F1
#
_cell.length_a   1.000
_cell.length_b   1.000
_cell.length_c   1.000
_cell.angle_alpha   90.00
_cell.angle_beta   90.00
_cell.angle_gamma   90.00
#
_symmetry.space_group_name_H-M   'P 1'
#
loop_
_entity.id
_entity.type
_entity.pdbx_description
1 polymer ?
#
loop_
_entity_poly.entity_id
_entity_poly.type
_entity_poly.pdbx_seq_one_letter_code
_entity_poly.pdbx_strand_id
1 'polypeptide(L)'
;MSKDNFEALKGSIEALLPTETQIPNMPVDVFLQEASDLQEWSRTDQEKLIAVGVDQALFDGLEARIGALRYAQSAWNKARYTKEQAQQEWDETSPKAYDLKNQMEHAFRFAFRKRTDLLKKVQSVEEGSGHADLVQDLSDLSALGMANLPMLQAINFEEDKLNQAASQASDLNILLAKSNGERREDNQPKITRDKAYSYLKQAVDEIREAGKYIFWKDEVRKKGYTSKYHNR
;
A
#
# COMPACT_ATOMS: atom_id res chain seq x y z
N MET A 1 21.84 -5.21 0.78
CA MET A 1 22.31 -4.00 0.08
C MET A 1 21.25 -2.91 0.02
N SER A 2 20.20 -2.98 -0.82
CA SER A 2 19.23 -1.85 -0.92
C SER A 2 18.49 -1.53 0.39
N LYS A 3 18.18 -2.55 1.21
CA LYS A 3 17.61 -2.36 2.54
C LYS A 3 18.60 -1.67 3.49
N ASP A 4 19.85 -2.12 3.51
CA ASP A 4 20.88 -1.57 4.39
C ASP A 4 21.18 -0.10 4.02
N ASN A 5 21.21 0.23 2.72
CA ASN A 5 21.33 1.60 2.23
C ASN A 5 20.16 2.47 2.67
N PHE A 6 18.93 1.92 2.68
CA PHE A 6 17.76 2.63 3.20
C PHE A 6 17.88 2.89 4.69
N GLU A 7 18.21 1.88 5.51
CA GLU A 7 18.35 2.07 6.96
C GLU A 7 19.44 3.08 7.31
N ALA A 8 20.57 3.06 6.59
CA ALA A 8 21.66 4.02 6.79
C ALA A 8 21.24 5.48 6.49
N LEU A 9 20.37 5.69 5.50
CA LEU A 9 19.90 7.01 5.08
C LEU A 9 18.54 7.40 5.68
N LYS A 10 17.93 6.53 6.48
CA LYS A 10 16.56 6.67 6.96
C LYS A 10 16.35 7.99 7.69
N GLY A 11 17.27 8.36 8.59
CA GLY A 11 17.21 9.62 9.32
C GLY A 11 17.18 10.85 8.40
N SER A 12 18.02 10.88 7.35
CA SER A 12 18.05 11.97 6.37
C SER A 12 16.79 12.01 5.50
N ILE A 13 16.29 10.83 5.10
CA ILE A 13 15.07 10.72 4.29
C ILE A 13 13.86 11.17 5.11
N GLU A 14 13.72 10.72 6.35
CA GLU A 14 12.59 11.07 7.21
C GLU A 14 12.59 12.55 7.62
N ALA A 15 13.78 13.14 7.78
CA ALA A 15 13.94 14.55 8.11
C ALA A 15 13.52 15.52 7.00
N LEU A 16 13.38 15.07 5.74
CA LEU A 16 12.90 15.93 4.65
C LEU A 16 11.54 16.55 4.96
N LEU A 17 11.46 17.87 4.81
CA LEU A 17 10.22 18.61 5.04
C LEU A 17 9.20 18.33 3.92
N PRO A 18 7.89 18.48 4.20
CA PRO A 18 6.87 18.33 3.17
C PRO A 18 7.07 19.26 1.96
N THR A 19 7.60 20.47 2.17
CA THR A 19 7.92 21.45 1.10
C THR A 19 9.08 21.03 0.21
N GLU A 20 9.95 20.15 0.70
CA GLU A 20 11.09 19.60 -0.04
C GLU A 20 10.75 18.23 -0.67
N THR A 21 9.61 17.66 -0.29
CA THR A 21 9.15 16.35 -0.75
C THR A 21 8.36 16.51 -2.05
N GLN A 22 8.92 15.99 -3.13
CA GLN A 22 8.32 15.94 -4.45
C GLN A 22 7.73 14.56 -4.74
N ILE A 23 6.60 14.55 -5.44
CA ILE A 23 6.03 13.33 -6.00
C ILE A 23 6.81 13.00 -7.29
N PRO A 24 7.22 11.74 -7.53
CA PRO A 24 7.83 11.33 -8.78
C PRO A 24 7.00 11.77 -9.99
N ASN A 25 7.61 12.53 -10.90
CA ASN A 25 7.02 13.02 -12.14
C ASN A 25 7.31 12.09 -13.34
N MET A 26 7.95 10.95 -13.07
CA MET A 26 8.26 9.88 -14.01
C MET A 26 8.26 8.54 -13.27
N PRO A 27 8.16 7.40 -13.97
CA PRO A 27 8.27 6.09 -13.35
C PRO A 27 9.59 5.94 -12.56
N VAL A 28 9.49 5.45 -11.32
CA VAL A 28 10.63 5.39 -10.39
C VAL A 28 11.71 4.41 -10.86
N ASP A 29 11.33 3.32 -11.53
CA ASP A 29 12.24 2.38 -12.18
C ASP A 29 13.07 3.06 -13.28
N VAL A 30 12.44 3.89 -14.11
CA VAL A 30 13.13 4.69 -15.13
C VAL A 30 14.08 5.69 -14.47
N PHE A 31 13.64 6.38 -13.41
CA PHE A 31 14.49 7.35 -12.70
C PHE A 31 15.70 6.68 -12.03
N LEU A 32 15.50 5.52 -11.40
CA LEU A 32 16.59 4.72 -10.81
C LEU A 32 17.60 4.28 -11.87
N GLN A 33 17.14 3.87 -13.05
CA GLN A 33 18.02 3.51 -14.15
C GLN A 33 18.82 4.73 -14.63
N GLU A 34 18.16 5.88 -14.83
CA GLU A 34 18.86 7.11 -15.23
C GLU A 34 19.85 7.61 -14.17
N ALA A 35 19.56 7.44 -12.88
CA ALA A 35 20.48 7.77 -11.80
C ALA A 35 21.69 6.83 -11.77
N SER A 36 21.49 5.55 -12.06
CA SER A 36 22.57 4.56 -12.17
C SER A 36 23.45 4.84 -13.40
N ASP A 37 22.84 5.18 -14.54
CA ASP A 37 23.57 5.68 -15.71
C ASP A 37 24.39 6.92 -15.33
N LEU A 38 23.78 7.92 -14.69
CA LEU A 38 24.46 9.16 -14.28
C LEU A 38 25.65 8.91 -13.33
N GLN A 39 25.53 7.96 -12.41
CA GLN A 39 26.62 7.55 -11.53
C GLN A 39 27.82 7.06 -12.34
N GLU A 40 27.59 6.21 -13.34
CA GLU A 40 28.67 5.68 -14.18
C GLU A 40 29.30 6.77 -15.05
N TRP A 41 28.49 7.65 -15.64
CA TRP A 41 28.99 8.77 -16.44
C TRP A 41 29.82 9.74 -15.59
N SER A 42 29.33 10.08 -14.40
CA SER A 42 29.97 11.10 -13.56
C SER A 42 31.32 10.67 -12.98
N ARG A 43 31.59 9.36 -12.81
CA ARG A 43 32.90 8.84 -12.35
C ARG A 43 34.09 9.39 -13.14
N THR A 44 33.96 9.42 -14.47
CA THR A 44 35.04 9.90 -15.35
C THR A 44 35.17 11.43 -15.42
N ASP A 45 34.17 12.17 -14.94
CA ASP A 45 34.13 13.63 -14.96
C ASP A 45 34.14 14.26 -13.57
N GLN A 46 34.31 13.44 -12.53
CA GLN A 46 34.15 13.85 -11.14
C GLN A 46 35.04 15.04 -10.78
N GLU A 47 36.32 15.03 -11.18
CA GLU A 47 37.23 16.16 -10.97
C GLU A 47 36.71 17.47 -11.59
N LYS A 48 36.12 17.41 -12.79
CA LYS A 48 35.56 18.59 -13.46
C LYS A 48 34.29 19.09 -12.76
N LEU A 49 33.45 18.17 -12.31
CA LEU A 49 32.20 18.50 -11.60
C LEU A 49 32.50 19.14 -10.24
N ILE A 50 33.51 18.63 -9.51
CA ILE A 50 33.95 19.22 -8.25
C ILE A 50 34.55 20.61 -8.47
N ALA A 51 35.32 20.80 -9.54
CA ALA A 51 35.92 22.08 -9.87
C ALA A 51 34.88 23.20 -10.12
N VAL A 52 33.64 22.86 -10.47
CA VAL A 52 32.54 23.83 -10.63
C VAL A 52 31.61 23.91 -9.42
N GLY A 53 31.95 23.24 -8.31
CA GLY A 53 31.26 23.38 -7.03
C GLY A 53 30.38 22.21 -6.60
N VAL A 54 30.35 21.09 -7.34
CA VAL A 54 29.60 19.90 -6.91
C VAL A 54 30.31 19.24 -5.73
N ASP A 55 29.60 19.04 -4.62
CA ASP A 55 30.15 18.40 -3.43
C ASP A 55 30.53 16.93 -3.70
N GLN A 56 31.75 16.54 -3.33
CA GLN A 56 32.26 15.18 -3.37
C GLN A 56 31.30 14.19 -2.68
N ALA A 57 30.68 14.60 -1.57
CA ALA A 57 29.76 13.77 -0.79
C ALA A 57 28.53 13.32 -1.59
N LEU A 58 28.13 14.05 -2.64
CA LEU A 58 27.03 13.64 -3.51
C LEU A 58 27.39 12.41 -4.34
N PHE A 59 28.64 12.31 -4.83
CA PHE A 59 29.12 11.13 -5.58
C PHE A 59 29.27 9.93 -4.67
N ASP A 60 29.90 10.11 -3.51
CA ASP A 60 30.14 9.04 -2.53
C ASP A 60 28.81 8.47 -2.01
N GLY A 61 27.80 9.33 -1.83
CA GLY A 61 26.48 8.93 -1.36
C GLY A 61 25.51 8.45 -2.45
N LEU A 62 25.85 8.55 -3.74
CA LEU A 62 24.88 8.35 -4.82
C LEU A 62 24.35 6.90 -4.86
N GLU A 63 25.23 5.92 -4.68
CA GLU A 63 24.85 4.50 -4.65
C GLU A 63 23.87 4.20 -3.51
N ALA A 64 24.15 4.75 -2.33
CA ALA A 64 23.30 4.59 -1.16
C ALA A 64 21.91 5.20 -1.41
N ARG A 65 21.85 6.40 -2.01
CA ARG A 65 20.58 7.06 -2.37
C ARG A 65 19.77 6.26 -3.39
N ILE A 66 20.42 5.71 -4.43
CA ILE A 66 19.79 4.82 -5.42
C ILE A 66 19.22 3.57 -4.72
N GLY A 67 20.03 2.93 -3.86
CA GLY A 67 19.61 1.77 -3.10
C GLY A 67 18.42 2.05 -2.17
N ALA A 68 18.43 3.20 -1.49
CA ALA A 68 17.36 3.61 -0.58
C ALA A 68 16.03 3.83 -1.32
N LEU A 69 16.04 4.54 -2.45
CA LEU A 69 14.84 4.72 -3.27
C LEU A 69 14.34 3.37 -3.83
N ARG A 70 15.23 2.48 -4.27
CA ARG A 70 14.85 1.14 -4.77
C ARG A 70 14.13 0.32 -3.70
N TYR A 71 14.60 0.35 -2.46
CA TYR A 71 13.94 -0.30 -1.34
C TYR A 71 12.58 0.34 -1.03
N ALA A 72 12.52 1.68 -0.92
CA ALA A 72 11.29 2.39 -0.63
C ALA A 72 10.20 2.15 -1.69
N GLN A 73 10.58 2.11 -2.98
CA GLN A 73 9.67 1.75 -4.08
C GLN A 73 9.14 0.31 -3.94
N SER A 74 10.00 -0.63 -3.54
CA SER A 74 9.60 -2.02 -3.33
C SER A 74 8.63 -2.17 -2.16
N ALA A 75 8.87 -1.44 -1.07
CA ALA A 75 7.97 -1.39 0.08
C ALA A 75 6.61 -0.80 -0.28
N TRP A 76 6.59 0.29 -1.04
CA TRP A 76 5.36 0.88 -1.56
C TRP A 76 4.58 -0.09 -2.47
N ASN A 77 5.27 -0.75 -3.42
CA ASN A 77 4.64 -1.73 -4.30
C ASN A 77 3.99 -2.87 -3.50
N LYS A 78 4.71 -3.42 -2.50
CA LYS A 78 4.17 -4.48 -1.64
C LYS A 78 2.90 -4.04 -0.92
N ALA A 79 2.92 -2.85 -0.31
CA ALA A 79 1.75 -2.30 0.40
C ALA A 79 0.56 -2.11 -0.56
N ARG A 80 0.83 -1.54 -1.74
CA ARG A 80 -0.18 -1.31 -2.79
C ARG A 80 -0.81 -2.61 -3.28
N TYR A 81 0.00 -3.61 -3.66
CA TYR A 81 -0.52 -4.88 -4.20
C TYR A 81 -1.30 -5.68 -3.15
N THR A 82 -0.85 -5.67 -1.89
CA THR A 82 -1.57 -6.34 -0.79
C THR A 82 -2.99 -5.77 -0.63
N LYS A 83 -3.13 -4.45 -0.75
CA LYS A 83 -4.42 -3.76 -0.68
C LYS A 83 -5.31 -4.08 -1.89
N GLU A 84 -4.75 -4.03 -3.09
CA GLU A 84 -5.48 -4.35 -4.33
C GLU A 84 -5.97 -5.81 -4.32
N GLN A 85 -5.14 -6.75 -3.90
CA GLN A 85 -5.52 -8.17 -3.77
C GLN A 85 -6.61 -8.38 -2.72
N ALA A 86 -6.48 -7.77 -1.54
CA ALA A 86 -7.49 -7.87 -0.49
C ALA A 86 -8.84 -7.28 -0.92
N GLN A 87 -8.82 -6.20 -1.72
CA GLN A 87 -10.04 -5.63 -2.29
C GLN A 87 -10.69 -6.55 -3.32
N GLN A 88 -9.89 -7.15 -4.22
CA GLN A 88 -10.41 -8.12 -5.20
C GLN A 88 -11.05 -9.32 -4.51
N GLU A 89 -10.37 -9.89 -3.51
CA GLU A 89 -10.87 -11.03 -2.75
C GLU A 89 -12.15 -10.66 -1.96
N TRP A 90 -12.23 -9.44 -1.42
CA TRP A 90 -13.44 -8.91 -0.81
C TRP A 90 -14.61 -8.82 -1.80
N ASP A 91 -14.38 -8.29 -3.00
CA ASP A 91 -15.42 -8.12 -4.02
C ASP A 91 -15.95 -9.47 -4.52
N GLU A 92 -15.13 -10.51 -4.52
CA GLU A 92 -15.53 -11.89 -4.88
C GLU A 92 -16.29 -12.61 -3.76
N THR A 93 -15.92 -12.38 -2.50
CA THR A 93 -16.44 -13.14 -1.34
C THR A 93 -17.65 -12.46 -0.69
N SER A 94 -17.68 -11.13 -0.62
CA SER A 94 -18.73 -10.38 0.05
C SER A 94 -20.15 -10.64 -0.48
N PRO A 95 -20.40 -10.86 -1.79
CA PRO A 95 -21.76 -11.16 -2.25
C PRO A 95 -22.30 -12.48 -1.67
N LYS A 96 -21.44 -13.50 -1.52
CA LYS A 96 -21.83 -14.79 -0.93
C LYS A 96 -22.11 -14.67 0.55
N ALA A 97 -21.35 -13.83 1.24
CA ALA A 97 -21.52 -13.54 2.65
C ALA A 97 -22.84 -12.78 2.93
N TYR A 98 -23.18 -11.79 2.09
CA TYR A 98 -24.49 -11.13 2.16
C TYR A 98 -25.64 -12.10 1.90
N ASP A 99 -25.49 -13.01 0.94
CA ASP A 99 -26.51 -14.03 0.67
C ASP A 99 -26.70 -14.97 1.88
N LEU A 100 -25.60 -15.45 2.48
CA LEU A 100 -25.65 -16.27 3.69
C LEU A 100 -26.34 -15.53 4.85
N LYS A 101 -25.98 -14.26 5.08
CA LYS A 101 -26.63 -13.39 6.07
C LYS A 101 -28.15 -13.32 5.85
N ASN A 102 -28.57 -12.99 4.63
CA ASN A 102 -29.99 -12.86 4.27
C ASN A 102 -30.76 -14.18 4.47
N GLN A 103 -30.16 -15.31 4.09
CA GLN A 103 -30.75 -16.63 4.32
C GLN A 103 -30.93 -16.93 5.82
N MET A 104 -29.93 -16.60 6.63
CA MET A 104 -29.98 -16.79 8.09
C MET A 104 -31.03 -15.90 8.74
N GLU A 105 -31.07 -14.61 8.42
CA GLU A 105 -32.11 -13.68 8.89
C GLU A 105 -33.51 -14.20 8.54
N HIS A 106 -33.72 -14.64 7.29
CA HIS A 106 -35.00 -15.20 6.87
C HIS A 106 -35.40 -16.44 7.68
N ALA A 107 -34.48 -17.40 7.86
CA ALA A 107 -34.72 -18.59 8.65
C ALA A 107 -34.99 -18.26 10.13
N PHE A 108 -34.24 -17.31 10.70
CA PHE A 108 -34.34 -16.93 12.10
C PHE A 108 -35.67 -16.23 12.38
N ARG A 109 -36.13 -15.32 11.50
CA ARG A 109 -37.46 -14.70 11.59
C ARG A 109 -38.56 -15.76 11.68
N PHE A 110 -38.48 -16.82 10.87
CA PHE A 110 -39.47 -17.88 10.91
C PHE A 110 -39.34 -18.81 12.13
N ALA A 111 -38.13 -19.25 12.46
CA ALA A 111 -37.85 -20.10 13.62
C ALA A 111 -38.29 -19.42 14.93
N PHE A 112 -38.00 -18.12 15.06
CA PHE A 112 -38.26 -17.33 16.25
C PHE A 112 -39.60 -16.58 16.23
N ARG A 113 -40.49 -16.85 15.28
CA ARG A 113 -41.78 -16.13 15.09
C ARG A 113 -42.68 -16.02 16.34
N LYS A 114 -42.51 -16.91 17.32
CA LYS A 114 -43.25 -16.93 18.59
C LYS A 114 -42.45 -16.37 19.79
N ARG A 115 -41.24 -15.87 19.54
CA ARG A 115 -40.26 -15.40 20.53
C ARG A 115 -39.87 -13.96 20.22
N THR A 116 -40.68 -13.03 20.70
CA THR A 116 -40.50 -11.59 20.48
C THR A 116 -39.14 -11.08 20.97
N ASP A 117 -38.59 -11.69 22.02
CA ASP A 117 -37.26 -11.40 22.54
C ASP A 117 -36.15 -11.75 21.54
N LEU A 118 -36.26 -12.87 20.83
CA LEU A 118 -35.29 -13.31 19.83
C LEU A 118 -35.47 -12.54 18.51
N LEU A 119 -36.70 -12.24 18.11
CA LEU A 119 -36.98 -11.42 16.92
C LEU A 119 -36.35 -10.02 17.02
N LYS A 120 -36.38 -9.40 18.21
CA LYS A 120 -35.70 -8.11 18.44
C LYS A 120 -34.19 -8.20 18.25
N LYS A 121 -33.57 -9.33 18.61
CA LYS A 121 -32.13 -9.54 18.39
C LYS A 121 -31.80 -9.71 16.92
N VAL A 122 -32.65 -10.41 16.16
CA VAL A 122 -32.49 -10.52 14.71
C VAL A 122 -32.63 -9.14 14.07
N GLN A 123 -33.64 -8.37 14.47
CA GLN A 123 -33.84 -7.01 13.96
C GLN A 123 -32.65 -6.07 14.24
N SER A 124 -32.04 -6.12 15.43
CA SER A 124 -30.88 -5.28 15.74
C SER A 124 -29.65 -5.58 14.86
N VAL A 125 -29.56 -6.81 14.35
CA VAL A 125 -28.51 -7.24 13.40
C VAL A 125 -28.82 -6.80 11.96
N GLU A 126 -30.08 -6.48 11.66
CA GLU A 126 -30.51 -6.03 10.33
C GLU A 126 -30.36 -4.51 10.12
N GLU A 127 -30.31 -3.73 11.20
CA GLU A 127 -30.34 -2.26 11.16
C GLU A 127 -29.01 -1.62 10.72
N GLY A 128 -27.97 -2.42 10.58
CA GLY A 128 -26.63 -1.99 10.20
C GLY A 128 -26.39 -1.86 8.70
N SER A 129 -25.27 -1.20 8.34
CA SER A 129 -24.77 -1.24 6.96
C SER A 129 -23.25 -1.11 6.87
N GLY A 130 -22.68 -1.73 5.84
CA GLY A 130 -21.27 -1.62 5.49
C GLY A 130 -20.44 -2.89 5.77
N HIS A 131 -19.14 -2.80 5.54
CA HIS A 131 -18.24 -3.96 5.58
C HIS A 131 -17.99 -4.50 6.99
N ALA A 132 -17.74 -3.61 7.95
CA ALA A 132 -17.56 -4.01 9.35
C ALA A 132 -18.84 -4.58 9.94
N ASP A 133 -19.96 -4.05 9.48
CA ASP A 133 -21.30 -4.46 9.88
C ASP A 133 -21.65 -5.87 9.41
N LEU A 134 -21.45 -6.18 8.12
CA LEU A 134 -21.61 -7.54 7.58
C LEU A 134 -20.79 -8.58 8.38
N VAL A 135 -19.55 -8.25 8.73
CA VAL A 135 -18.68 -9.14 9.53
C VAL A 135 -19.28 -9.39 10.92
N GLN A 136 -19.72 -8.33 11.58
CA GLN A 136 -20.33 -8.40 12.91
C GLN A 136 -21.64 -9.19 12.86
N ASP A 137 -22.48 -8.93 11.86
CA ASP A 137 -23.79 -9.57 11.71
C ASP A 137 -23.68 -11.07 11.50
N LEU A 138 -22.73 -11.52 10.68
CA LEU A 138 -22.47 -12.96 10.50
C LEU A 138 -22.02 -13.63 11.80
N SER A 139 -21.17 -12.96 12.58
CA SER A 139 -20.75 -13.43 13.90
C SER A 139 -21.94 -13.50 14.87
N ASP A 140 -22.77 -12.45 14.91
CA ASP A 140 -23.90 -12.35 15.83
C ASP A 140 -25.02 -13.34 15.48
N LEU A 141 -25.33 -13.53 14.18
CA LEU A 141 -26.28 -14.55 13.74
C LEU A 141 -25.76 -15.96 14.01
N SER A 142 -24.46 -16.22 13.82
CA SER A 142 -23.88 -17.52 14.17
C SER A 142 -24.03 -17.82 15.67
N ALA A 143 -23.63 -16.88 16.52
CA ALA A 143 -23.73 -17.02 17.98
C ALA A 143 -25.19 -17.15 18.45
N LEU A 144 -26.09 -16.32 17.91
CA LEU A 144 -27.53 -16.37 18.23
C LEU A 144 -28.16 -17.70 17.80
N GLY A 145 -27.78 -18.19 16.62
CA GLY A 145 -28.25 -19.48 16.09
C GLY A 145 -27.76 -20.65 16.93
N MET A 146 -26.47 -20.67 17.30
CA MET A 146 -25.89 -21.71 18.13
C MET A 146 -26.57 -21.78 19.50
N ALA A 147 -26.85 -20.62 20.10
CA ALA A 147 -27.55 -20.54 21.38
C ALA A 147 -29.02 -21.02 21.33
N ASN A 148 -29.63 -21.11 20.14
CA ASN A 148 -31.03 -21.47 19.94
C ASN A 148 -31.22 -22.60 18.90
N LEU A 149 -30.19 -23.44 18.73
CA LEU A 149 -30.12 -24.46 17.69
C LEU A 149 -31.36 -25.38 17.60
N PRO A 150 -31.98 -25.85 18.70
CA PRO A 150 -33.17 -26.69 18.61
C PRO A 150 -34.36 -26.04 17.88
N MET A 151 -34.49 -24.70 17.97
CA MET A 151 -35.57 -23.98 17.26
C MET A 151 -35.30 -23.87 15.75
N LEU A 152 -34.03 -23.79 15.37
CA LEU A 152 -33.59 -23.77 13.98
C LEU A 152 -33.72 -25.17 13.36
N GLN A 153 -33.32 -26.21 14.09
CA GLN A 153 -33.49 -27.61 13.63
C GLN A 153 -34.96 -27.98 13.42
N ALA A 154 -35.88 -27.42 14.22
CA ALA A 154 -37.33 -27.64 14.05
C ALA A 154 -37.88 -27.14 12.70
N ILE A 155 -37.13 -26.29 11.98
CA ILE A 155 -37.46 -25.82 10.63
C ILE A 155 -36.52 -26.39 9.57
N ASN A 156 -35.78 -27.47 9.90
CA ASN A 156 -34.75 -28.11 9.08
C ASN A 156 -33.60 -27.18 8.69
N PHE A 157 -33.25 -26.22 9.53
CA PHE A 157 -32.06 -25.40 9.32
C PHE A 157 -30.80 -26.17 9.72
N GLU A 158 -29.79 -26.11 8.87
CA GLU A 158 -28.53 -26.84 9.02
C GLU A 158 -27.54 -26.08 9.92
N GLU A 159 -27.00 -26.74 10.94
CA GLU A 159 -25.98 -26.19 11.84
C GLU A 159 -24.72 -25.73 11.09
N ASP A 160 -24.36 -26.41 9.99
CA ASP A 160 -23.21 -26.07 9.17
C ASP A 160 -23.26 -24.64 8.62
N LYS A 161 -24.44 -24.09 8.38
CA LYS A 161 -24.58 -22.68 7.95
C LYS A 161 -24.13 -21.70 9.04
N LEU A 162 -24.29 -22.05 10.32
CA LEU A 162 -23.82 -21.24 11.45
C LEU A 162 -22.28 -21.28 11.55
N ASN A 163 -21.69 -22.46 11.37
CA ASN A 163 -20.24 -22.64 11.34
C ASN A 163 -19.61 -21.90 10.14
N GLN A 164 -20.25 -21.97 8.97
CA GLN A 164 -19.85 -21.22 7.79
C GLN A 164 -19.90 -19.71 8.04
N ALA A 165 -20.96 -19.20 8.68
CA ALA A 165 -21.06 -17.78 9.00
C ALA A 165 -19.94 -17.30 9.95
N ALA A 166 -19.60 -18.08 10.98
CA ALA A 166 -18.49 -17.76 11.88
C ALA A 166 -17.12 -17.76 11.15
N SER A 167 -16.88 -18.76 10.30
CA SER A 167 -15.65 -18.83 9.50
C SER A 167 -15.56 -17.64 8.53
N GLN A 168 -16.64 -17.37 7.80
CA GLN A 168 -16.69 -16.25 6.85
C GLN A 168 -16.53 -14.91 7.53
N ALA A 169 -17.10 -14.71 8.73
CA ALA A 169 -16.88 -13.51 9.51
C ALA A 169 -15.40 -13.32 9.85
N SER A 170 -14.71 -14.39 10.27
CA SER A 170 -13.27 -14.35 10.57
C SER A 170 -12.44 -14.02 9.32
N ASP A 171 -12.70 -14.70 8.21
CA ASP A 171 -11.98 -14.49 6.95
C ASP A 171 -12.19 -13.08 6.40
N LEU A 172 -13.44 -12.61 6.37
CA LEU A 172 -13.79 -11.25 5.95
C LEU A 172 -13.19 -10.20 6.88
N ASN A 173 -13.11 -10.44 8.19
CA ASN A 173 -12.43 -9.52 9.11
C ASN A 173 -10.94 -9.39 8.77
N ILE A 174 -10.28 -10.48 8.40
CA ILE A 174 -8.88 -10.47 7.96
C ILE A 174 -8.73 -9.70 6.63
N LEU A 175 -9.62 -9.93 5.66
CA LEU A 175 -9.62 -9.19 4.39
C LEU A 175 -9.88 -7.70 4.60
N LEU A 176 -10.84 -7.38 5.46
CA LEU A 176 -11.17 -6.02 5.84
C LEU A 176 -9.99 -5.36 6.54
N ALA A 177 -9.28 -6.06 7.42
CA ALA A 177 -8.06 -5.57 8.05
C ALA A 177 -6.90 -5.39 7.04
N LYS A 178 -6.76 -6.26 6.04
CA LYS A 178 -5.75 -6.10 4.96
C LYS A 178 -6.10 -4.95 4.00
N SER A 179 -7.38 -4.72 3.74
CA SER A 179 -7.87 -3.58 2.94
C SER A 179 -7.84 -2.26 3.73
N ASN A 180 -8.12 -2.31 5.04
CA ASN A 180 -8.24 -1.14 5.91
C ASN A 180 -7.01 -0.77 6.75
N GLY A 181 -6.06 -1.68 6.98
CA GLY A 181 -4.90 -1.49 7.86
C GLY A 181 -3.83 -0.61 7.20
N GLU A 182 -3.82 0.71 7.33
CA GLU A 182 -4.49 1.59 8.29
C GLU A 182 -4.85 2.92 7.61
N ARG A 183 -6.12 3.29 7.53
CA ARG A 183 -6.59 4.58 6.95
C ARG A 183 -5.98 5.86 7.58
N ARG A 184 -5.19 5.78 8.66
CA ARG A 184 -4.45 6.93 9.24
C ARG A 184 -2.94 6.91 8.97
N GLU A 185 -2.34 5.76 8.63
CA GLU A 185 -0.92 5.62 8.22
C GLU A 185 -0.76 5.33 6.70
N ASP A 186 -1.88 5.31 5.97
CA ASP A 186 -2.09 4.76 4.60
C ASP A 186 -1.25 5.38 3.46
N ASN A 187 -0.48 6.44 3.74
CA ASN A 187 0.49 6.99 2.79
C ASN A 187 1.93 6.83 3.25
N GLN A 188 2.24 6.21 4.40
CA GLN A 188 3.60 6.23 4.93
C GLN A 188 4.62 5.57 4.00
N PRO A 189 4.40 4.36 3.43
CA PRO A 189 5.33 3.80 2.45
C PRO A 189 5.43 4.67 1.19
N LYS A 190 4.32 5.32 0.80
CA LYS A 190 4.27 6.27 -0.32
C LYS A 190 5.07 7.55 -0.04
N ILE A 191 4.91 8.15 1.14
CA ILE A 191 5.59 9.35 1.64
C ILE A 191 7.08 9.06 1.79
N THR A 192 7.44 7.94 2.41
CA THR A 192 8.83 7.48 2.51
C THR A 192 9.45 7.33 1.13
N ARG A 193 8.72 6.77 0.16
CA ARG A 193 9.17 6.68 -1.23
C ARG A 193 9.28 8.05 -1.92
N ASP A 194 8.35 8.98 -1.68
CA ASP A 194 8.43 10.35 -2.21
C ASP A 194 9.62 11.13 -1.61
N LYS A 195 9.87 10.97 -0.31
CA LYS A 195 11.04 11.53 0.38
C LYS A 195 12.34 10.93 -0.14
N ALA A 196 12.42 9.61 -0.26
CA ALA A 196 13.60 8.94 -0.83
C ALA A 196 13.85 9.36 -2.29
N TYR A 197 12.78 9.57 -3.06
CA TYR A 197 12.86 10.10 -4.43
C TYR A 197 13.43 11.51 -4.43
N SER A 198 12.91 12.39 -3.57
CA SER A 198 13.36 13.78 -3.45
C SER A 198 14.82 13.85 -3.01
N TYR A 199 15.22 13.00 -2.07
CA TYR A 199 16.60 12.90 -1.60
C TYR A 199 17.56 12.46 -2.69
N LEU A 200 17.21 11.47 -3.51
CA LEU A 200 18.01 11.10 -4.67
C LEU A 200 18.00 12.20 -5.73
N LYS A 201 16.84 12.83 -5.96
CA LYS A 201 16.64 13.89 -6.95
C LYS A 201 17.52 15.11 -6.70
N GLN A 202 17.71 15.52 -5.45
CA GLN A 202 18.65 16.60 -5.10
C GLN A 202 20.06 16.32 -5.64
N ALA A 203 20.59 15.11 -5.44
CA ALA A 203 21.92 14.75 -5.93
C ALA A 203 21.96 14.63 -7.47
N VAL A 204 20.93 14.02 -8.06
CA VAL A 204 20.82 13.83 -9.51
C VAL A 204 20.71 15.16 -10.25
N ASP A 205 19.90 16.10 -9.75
CA ASP A 205 19.70 17.41 -10.37
C ASP A 205 20.99 18.24 -10.31
N GLU A 206 21.65 18.30 -9.15
CA GLU A 206 22.91 19.03 -8.99
C GLU A 206 23.99 18.53 -9.96
N ILE A 207 24.20 17.21 -10.02
CA ILE A 207 25.17 16.60 -10.93
C ILE A 207 24.80 16.86 -12.40
N ARG A 208 23.51 16.81 -12.74
CA ARG A 208 23.03 17.07 -14.11
C ARG A 208 23.23 18.53 -14.52
N GLU A 209 22.88 19.48 -13.67
CA GLU A 209 23.05 20.90 -13.97
C GLU A 209 24.53 21.26 -14.13
N ALA A 210 25.40 20.77 -13.24
CA ALA A 210 26.85 20.96 -13.36
C ALA A 210 27.41 20.33 -14.65
N GLY A 211 26.99 19.11 -14.99
CA GLY A 211 27.43 18.44 -16.20
C GLY A 211 26.94 19.13 -17.48
N LYS A 212 25.68 19.58 -17.52
CA LYS A 212 25.16 20.39 -18.65
C LYS A 212 25.93 21.70 -18.81
N TYR A 213 26.31 22.34 -17.69
CA TYR A 213 27.11 23.56 -17.72
C TYR A 213 28.53 23.31 -18.24
N ILE A 214 29.24 22.29 -17.75
CA ILE A 214 30.62 21.98 -18.18
C ILE A 214 30.65 21.56 -19.66
N PHE A 215 29.73 20.68 -20.06
CA PHE A 215 29.72 20.07 -21.38
C PHE A 215 28.82 20.81 -22.38
N TRP A 216 28.50 22.08 -22.14
CA TRP A 216 27.54 22.82 -22.96
C TRP A 216 27.88 22.89 -24.46
N LYS A 217 29.18 22.77 -24.82
CA LYS A 217 29.68 22.68 -26.21
C LYS A 217 29.94 21.25 -26.70
N ASP A 218 29.97 20.27 -25.81
CA ASP A 218 30.22 18.86 -26.13
C ASP A 218 28.89 18.10 -26.05
N GLU A 219 28.15 18.09 -27.15
CA GLU A 219 26.83 17.47 -27.22
C GLU A 219 26.86 15.95 -26.97
N VAL A 220 27.98 15.28 -27.28
CA VAL A 220 28.15 13.84 -27.02
C VAL A 220 28.21 13.60 -25.52
N ARG A 221 28.99 14.40 -24.80
CA ARG A 221 29.15 14.26 -23.34
C ARG A 221 27.94 14.78 -22.58
N LYS A 222 27.39 15.92 -23.00
CA LYS A 222 26.20 16.55 -22.41
C LYS A 222 24.99 15.62 -22.37
N LYS A 223 24.82 14.74 -23.36
CA LYS A 223 23.73 13.74 -23.39
C LYS A 223 23.70 12.88 -22.12
N GLY A 224 24.85 12.56 -21.52
CA GLY A 224 24.94 11.80 -20.26
C GLY A 224 24.34 12.51 -19.04
N TYR A 225 24.18 13.83 -19.12
CA TYR A 225 23.65 14.69 -18.05
C TYR A 225 22.23 15.17 -18.32
N THR A 226 21.55 14.56 -19.29
CA THR A 226 20.16 14.86 -19.62
C THR A 226 19.26 13.67 -19.33
N SER A 227 18.02 13.94 -18.92
CA SER A 227 17.02 12.87 -18.76
C SER A 227 16.60 12.36 -20.14
N LYS A 228 16.69 11.05 -20.36
CA LYS A 228 16.20 10.41 -21.58
C LYS A 228 14.68 10.37 -21.59
N TYR A 229 14.04 10.25 -20.43
CA TYR A 229 12.59 10.18 -20.30
C TYR A 229 11.89 11.48 -20.73
N HIS A 230 12.41 12.63 -20.29
CA HIS A 230 11.79 13.93 -20.62
C HIS A 230 12.17 14.47 -22.01
N ASN A 231 13.20 13.90 -22.65
CA ASN A 231 13.68 14.30 -23.98
C ASN A 231 13.22 13.35 -25.10
N ARG A 232 12.29 12.44 -24.81
CA ARG A 232 11.60 11.59 -25.79
C ARG A 232 10.34 12.27 -26.28
#